data_AF-A0A974WHH9-F1
#
_entry.id   AF-A0A974WHH9-F1
#
_cell.length_a   1.000
_cell.length_b   1.000
_cell.length_c   1.000
_cell.angle_alpha   90.00
_cell.angle_beta   90.00
_cell.angle_gamma   90.00
#
_symmetry.space_group_name_H-M   'P 1'
#
loop_
_entity.id
_entity.type
_entity.pdbx_description
1 polymer ?
#
loop_
_entity_poly.entity_id
_entity_poly.type
_entity_poly.pdbx_seq_one_letter_code
_entity_poly.pdbx_strand_id
1 'polypeptide(L)'
;MSNYLQLSDEFFDQIAQRIALLLAQQLGQTAPQPEWLTPQETMEMLNVTSPVTMQNIRDDGRLKFTYITPRKVLYNRQSILDYLESKSV
;
A
#
# COMPACT_ATOMS: atom_id res chain seq x y z
N MET A 1 -40.75 24.09 -0.90
CA MET A 1 -40.04 24.63 -2.07
C MET A 1 -38.75 23.84 -2.21
N SER A 2 -38.65 22.95 -3.20
CA SER A 2 -37.39 22.26 -3.48
C SER A 2 -36.50 23.21 -4.28
N ASN A 3 -35.35 23.58 -3.71
CA ASN A 3 -34.33 24.36 -4.40
C ASN A 3 -33.52 23.40 -5.27
N TYR A 4 -33.75 23.44 -6.58
CA TYR A 4 -32.92 22.74 -7.54
C TYR A 4 -31.75 23.66 -7.91
N LEU A 5 -30.56 23.31 -7.45
CA LEU A 5 -29.32 23.90 -7.96
C LEU A 5 -29.12 23.39 -9.38
N GLN A 6 -29.34 24.23 -10.38
CA GLN A 6 -28.86 23.96 -11.73
C GLN A 6 -27.34 24.14 -11.73
N LEU A 7 -26.60 23.03 -11.84
CA LEU A 7 -25.18 23.09 -12.17
C LEU A 7 -25.08 23.32 -13.69
N SER A 8 -24.40 24.39 -14.10
CA SER A 8 -23.90 24.49 -15.47
C SER A 8 -22.74 23.52 -15.66
N ASP A 9 -22.50 23.11 -16.90
CA ASP A 9 -21.38 22.22 -17.25
C ASP A 9 -20.04 22.82 -16.79
N GLU A 10 -19.85 24.13 -16.95
CA GLU A 10 -18.64 24.83 -16.48
C GLU A 10 -18.46 24.75 -14.95
N PHE A 11 -19.55 24.83 -14.19
CA PHE A 11 -19.48 24.75 -12.73
C PHE A 11 -19.23 23.31 -12.26
N PHE A 12 -19.79 22.33 -12.97
CA PHE A 12 -19.50 20.92 -12.76
C PHE A 12 -18.02 20.63 -13.01
N ASP A 13 -17.45 21.13 -14.11
CA ASP A 13 -16.04 20.96 -14.44
C ASP A 13 -15.13 21.59 -13.38
N GLN A 14 -15.49 22.77 -12.86
CA GLN A 14 -14.74 23.41 -11.77
C GLN A 14 -14.76 22.58 -10.49
N ILE A 15 -15.89 21.98 -10.14
CA ILE A 15 -15.99 21.09 -8.98
C ILE A 15 -15.16 19.83 -9.22
N ALA A 16 -15.27 19.21 -10.39
CA ALA A 16 -14.52 18.01 -10.74
C ALA A 16 -12.99 18.27 -10.68
N GLN A 17 -12.52 19.39 -11.23
CA GLN A 17 -11.11 19.79 -11.15
C GLN A 17 -10.67 20.05 -9.70
N ARG A 18 -11.51 20.71 -8.88
CA ARG A 18 -11.21 20.97 -7.46
C ARG A 18 -11.07 19.65 -6.69
N ILE A 19 -11.97 18.69 -6.92
CA ILE A 19 -11.91 17.36 -6.29
C ILE A 19 -10.66 16.61 -6.76
N ALA A 20 -10.39 16.59 -8.06
CA ALA A 20 -9.19 15.93 -8.61
C ALA A 20 -7.90 16.52 -8.05
N LEU A 21 -7.83 17.86 -7.90
CA LEU A 21 -6.69 18.54 -7.31
C LEU A 21 -6.50 18.17 -5.83
N LEU A 22 -7.59 18.14 -5.05
CA LEU A 22 -7.54 17.74 -3.64
C LEU A 22 -7.11 16.28 -3.48
N LEU A 23 -7.65 15.37 -4.30
CA LEU A 23 -7.24 13.96 -4.30
C LEU A 23 -5.77 13.81 -4.69
N ALA A 24 -5.30 14.52 -5.73
CA ALA A 24 -3.90 14.50 -6.14
C ALA A 24 -2.97 15.08 -5.08
N GLN A 25 -3.39 16.11 -4.35
CA GLN A 25 -2.61 16.66 -3.22
C GLN A 25 -2.56 15.73 -2.02
N GLN A 26 -3.65 15.00 -1.74
CA GLN A 26 -3.67 14.00 -0.67
C GLN A 26 -2.85 12.75 -1.03
N LEU A 27 -2.95 12.27 -2.27
CA LEU A 27 -2.24 11.08 -2.75
C LEU A 27 -0.77 11.38 -3.10
N GLY A 28 -0.45 12.59 -3.56
CA GLY A 28 0.91 13.02 -3.90
C GLY A 28 1.78 13.33 -2.68
N GLN A 29 1.19 13.49 -1.50
CA GLN A 29 1.93 13.65 -0.22
C GLN A 29 2.38 12.31 0.38
N THR A 30 1.80 11.20 -0.06
CA THR A 30 2.35 9.87 0.20
C THR A 30 3.21 9.50 -0.97
N ALA A 31 4.54 9.54 -0.82
CA ALA A 31 5.44 8.91 -1.78
C ALA A 31 4.88 7.50 -2.11
N PRO A 32 4.73 7.13 -3.38
CA PRO A 32 4.13 5.85 -3.75
C PRO A 32 4.90 4.75 -3.03
N GLN A 33 4.24 4.09 -2.08
CA GLN A 33 4.91 3.07 -1.31
C GLN A 33 5.22 1.90 -2.24
N PRO A 34 6.45 1.38 -2.22
CA PRO A 34 6.83 0.28 -3.10
C PRO A 34 5.94 -0.93 -2.81
N GLU A 35 5.31 -1.47 -3.86
CA GLU A 35 4.48 -2.66 -3.75
C GLU A 35 5.29 -3.89 -3.32
N TRP A 36 6.56 -3.93 -3.74
CA TRP A 36 7.49 -5.00 -3.48
C TRP A 36 8.66 -4.51 -2.64
N LEU A 37 8.94 -5.24 -1.57
CA LEU A 37 9.88 -4.84 -0.53
C LEU A 37 11.03 -5.83 -0.45
N THR A 38 12.20 -5.30 -0.13
CA THR A 38 13.39 -6.10 0.14
C THR A 38 13.23 -6.89 1.45
N PRO A 39 14.10 -7.90 1.68
CA PRO A 39 14.09 -8.62 2.95
C PRO A 39 14.29 -7.71 4.16
N GLN A 40 15.14 -6.69 4.01
CA GLN A 40 15.44 -5.74 5.07
C GLN A 40 14.21 -4.88 5.42
N GLU A 41 13.58 -4.25 4.42
CA GLU A 41 12.37 -3.44 4.64
C GLU A 41 11.22 -4.29 5.22
N THR A 42 11.09 -5.54 4.77
CA THR A 42 10.09 -6.48 5.29
C THR A 42 10.33 -6.81 6.76
N MET A 43 11.59 -7.06 7.13
CA MET A 43 12.00 -7.31 8.50
C MET A 43 11.73 -6.10 9.40
N GLU A 44 12.02 -4.89 8.92
CA GLU A 44 11.73 -3.64 9.62
C GLU A 44 10.22 -3.48 9.88
N MET A 45 9.37 -3.72 8.88
CA MET A 45 7.90 -3.64 9.06
C MET A 45 7.34 -4.68 10.02
N LEU A 46 7.89 -5.90 9.99
CA LEU A 46 7.47 -6.98 10.90
C LEU A 46 8.12 -6.86 12.28
N ASN A 47 9.00 -5.87 12.48
CA ASN A 47 9.84 -5.70 13.67
C ASN A 47 10.63 -6.98 14.02
N VAL A 48 11.17 -7.65 13.00
CA VAL A 48 11.97 -8.88 13.10
C VAL A 48 13.44 -8.54 12.87
N THR A 49 14.30 -8.94 13.80
CA THR A 49 15.75 -8.69 13.71
C THR A 49 16.54 -9.90 13.22
N SER A 50 15.98 -11.11 13.31
CA SER A 50 16.67 -12.35 12.96
C SER A 50 16.37 -12.80 11.53
N PRO A 51 17.39 -12.99 10.67
CA PRO A 51 17.21 -13.57 9.34
C PRO A 51 16.59 -14.97 9.36
N VAL A 52 16.88 -15.75 10.40
CA VAL A 52 16.34 -17.12 10.57
C VAL A 52 14.83 -17.07 10.80
N THR A 53 14.35 -16.10 11.59
CA THR A 53 12.91 -15.90 11.80
C THR A 53 12.21 -15.52 10.50
N MET A 54 12.82 -14.64 9.70
CA MET A 54 12.28 -14.27 8.39
C MET A 54 12.22 -15.47 7.43
N GLN A 55 13.23 -16.34 7.48
CA GLN A 55 13.23 -17.58 6.73
C GLN A 55 12.11 -18.53 7.16
N ASN A 56 11.88 -18.72 8.46
CA ASN A 56 10.77 -19.53 8.96
C ASN A 56 9.40 -18.98 8.51
N ILE A 57 9.19 -17.65 8.54
CA ILE A 57 7.94 -17.03 8.08
C ILE A 57 7.70 -17.30 6.59
N ARG A 58 8.77 -17.28 5.79
CA ARG A 58 8.72 -17.59 4.36
C ARG A 58 8.42 -19.08 4.12
N ASP A 59 9.10 -19.96 4.85
CA ASP A 59 8.98 -21.41 4.70
C ASP A 59 7.60 -21.90 5.17
N ASP A 60 6.98 -21.21 6.14
CA ASP A 60 5.59 -21.39 6.55
C ASP A 60 4.57 -20.96 5.48
N GLY A 61 4.99 -20.29 4.40
CA GLY A 61 4.12 -19.83 3.32
C GLY A 61 3.16 -18.71 3.70
N ARG A 62 3.42 -18.01 4.82
CA ARG A 62 2.52 -16.98 5.38
C ARG A 62 2.57 -15.65 4.61
N LEU A 63 3.62 -15.42 3.84
CA LEU A 63 3.84 -14.20 3.06
C LEU A 63 3.98 -14.52 1.58
N LYS A 64 3.43 -13.65 0.73
CA LYS A 64 3.63 -13.70 -0.72
C LYS A 64 4.99 -13.09 -1.07
N PHE A 65 5.83 -13.85 -1.75
CA PHE A 65 7.16 -13.42 -2.20
C PHE A 65 7.45 -13.84 -3.64
N THR A 66 8.43 -13.19 -4.25
CA THR A 66 8.91 -13.51 -5.60
C THR A 66 10.43 -13.44 -5.68
N TYR A 67 11.03 -14.26 -6.54
CA TYR A 67 12.45 -14.20 -6.85
C TYR A 67 12.66 -13.36 -8.11
N ILE A 68 13.39 -12.25 -8.01
CA ILE A 68 13.85 -11.50 -9.18
C ILE A 68 15.12 -12.12 -9.74
N THR A 69 16.00 -12.59 -8.84
CA THR A 69 17.18 -13.37 -9.20
C THR A 69 17.30 -14.54 -8.23
N PRO A 70 18.10 -15.58 -8.53
CA PRO A 70 18.29 -16.72 -7.63
C PRO A 70 18.76 -16.35 -6.20
N ARG A 71 19.30 -15.13 -6.02
CA ARG A 71 19.78 -14.62 -4.73
C ARG A 71 18.95 -13.47 -4.15
N LYS A 72 18.07 -12.84 -4.94
CA LYS A 72 17.26 -11.68 -4.51
C LYS A 72 15.78 -12.04 -4.48
N VAL A 73 15.22 -12.00 -3.28
CA VAL A 73 13.78 -12.18 -3.01
C VAL A 73 13.15 -10.85 -2.67
N LEU A 74 11.94 -10.61 -3.16
CA LEU A 74 11.09 -9.50 -2.74
C LEU A 74 9.78 -10.03 -2.14
N TYR A 75 9.22 -9.27 -1.22
CA TYR A 75 7.98 -9.58 -0.53
C TYR A 75 6.90 -8.58 -0.92
N ASN A 76 5.68 -9.06 -1.08
CA ASN A 76 4.56 -8.19 -1.39
C ASN A 76 4.12 -7.44 -0.12
N ARG A 77 4.02 -6.12 -0.22
CA ARG A 77 3.66 -5.25 0.90
C ARG A 77 2.28 -5.56 1.47
N GLN A 78 1.28 -5.78 0.63
CA GLN A 78 -0.08 -6.03 1.09
C GLN A 78 -0.14 -7.32 1.91
N SER A 79 0.53 -8.38 1.43
CA SER A 79 0.60 -9.65 2.17
C SER A 79 1.23 -9.51 3.56
N ILE A 80 2.16 -8.58 3.76
CA ILE A 80 2.77 -8.30 5.07
C ILE A 80 1.75 -7.62 6.00
N LEU A 81 0.98 -6.66 5.48
CA LEU A 81 -0.09 -6.03 6.24
C LEU A 81 -1.17 -7.04 6.64
N ASP A 82 -1.63 -7.86 5.70
CA ASP A 82 -2.65 -8.88 5.93
C ASP A 82 -2.18 -9.88 7.02
N TYR A 83 -0.89 -10.22 7.02
CA TYR A 83 -0.29 -11.06 8.04
C TYR A 83 -0.32 -10.40 9.43
N LEU A 84 -0.02 -9.10 9.53
CA LEU A 84 -0.10 -8.35 10.79
C LEU A 84 -1.54 -8.24 11.28
N GLU A 85 -2.49 -7.94 10.40
CA GLU A 85 -3.92 -7.87 10.72
C GLU A 85 -4.45 -9.22 11.21
N SER A 86 -4.04 -10.33 10.57
CA SER A 86 -4.43 -11.68 11.02
C SER A 86 -3.99 -12.02 12.44
N LYS A 87 -3.01 -11.29 12.98
CA LYS A 87 -2.48 -11.44 14.34
C LYS A 87 -2.93 -10.34 15.30
N SER A 88 -3.62 -9.32 14.81
CA SER A 88 -4.24 -8.32 15.69
C SER A 88 -5.46 -8.95 16.38
N VAL A 89 -5.50 -8.83 17.71
CA VAL A 89 -6.60 -9.30 18.57
C VAL A 89 -7.61 -8.19 18.79
#